data_AF-A0A5K1G3Q3-F1
#
_entry.id   AF-A0A5K1G3Q3-F1
#
_cell.length_a   1.000
_cell.length_b   1.000
_cell.length_c   1.000
_cell.angle_alpha   90.00
_cell.angle_beta   90.00
_cell.angle_gamma   90.00
#
_symmetry.space_group_name_H-M   'P 1'
#
loop_
_entity.id
_entity.type
_entity.pdbx_description
1 polymer ?
#
loop_
_entity_poly.entity_id
_entity_poly.type
_entity_poly.pdbx_seq_one_letter_code
_entity_poly.pdbx_strand_id
1 'polypeptide(L)' 'GQDLVIGNVGDSRAILGTRDEDGTLCAVQLTVDLKPNLP' A
#
# COMPACT_ATOMS: atom_id res chain seq x y z
N GLY A 1 4.80 -19.99 0.40
CA GLY A 1 5.67 -18.83 0.57
C GLY A 1 5.38 -17.84 -0.53
N GLN A 2 4.33 -17.04 -0.34
CA GLN A 2 3.84 -16.01 -1.27
C GLN A 2 3.20 -14.84 -0.51
N ASP A 3 3.33 -14.84 0.82
CA ASP A 3 2.65 -13.89 1.68
C ASP A 3 3.51 -12.64 1.88
N LEU A 4 2.86 -11.48 1.74
CA LEU A 4 3.44 -10.18 2.08
C LEU A 4 2.69 -9.65 3.31
N VAL A 5 3.40 -9.50 4.43
CA VAL A 5 2.85 -8.98 5.69
C VAL A 5 3.46 -7.62 5.98
N ILE A 6 2.62 -6.61 6.22
CA ILE A 6 3.05 -5.24 6.51
C ILE A 6 2.32 -4.75 7.76
N GLY A 7 3.09 -4.24 8.72
CA GLY A 7 2.58 -3.51 9.88
C GLY A 7 2.95 -2.03 9.77
N ASN A 8 1.98 -1.14 9.93
CA ASN A 8 2.20 0.30 9.96
C ASN A 8 1.87 0.88 11.34
N VAL A 9 2.72 1.77 11.84
CA VAL A 9 2.49 2.54 13.06
C VAL A 9 2.92 3.98 12.78
N GLY A 10 2.00 4.92 12.94
CA GLY A 10 2.21 6.33 12.59
C GLY A 10 1.74 6.67 11.18
N ASP A 11 2.33 7.71 10.61
CA ASP A 11 1.82 8.39 9.43
C ASP A 11 2.60 8.09 8.14
N SER A 12 3.45 7.05 8.19
CA SER A 12 4.16 6.49 7.06
C SER A 12 3.20 5.79 6.09
N ARG A 13 3.66 5.61 4.82
CA ARG A 13 2.87 5.02 3.74
C ARG A 13 3.67 3.98 2.94
N ALA A 14 3.07 2.83 2.69
CA ALA A 14 3.57 1.82 1.76
C ALA A 14 2.64 1.66 0.55
N ILE A 15 3.25 1.62 -0.64
CA ILE A 15 2.59 1.43 -1.93
C ILE A 15 3.26 0.26 -2.65
N LEU A 16 2.48 -0.70 -3.17
CA LEU A 16 2.94 -1.76 -4.05
C LEU A 16 2.79 -1.32 -5.51
N GLY A 17 3.86 -1.38 -6.28
CA GLY A 17 3.80 -1.29 -7.73
C GLY A 17 3.36 -2.65 -8.31
N THR A 18 2.26 -2.68 -9.05
CA THR A 18 1.81 -3.83 -9.81
C THR A 18 1.78 -3.49 -11.30
N ARG A 19 1.71 -4.50 -12.17
CA ARG A 19 1.34 -4.29 -13.57
C ARG A 19 -0.09 -4.75 -13.78
N ASP A 20 -0.88 -3.98 -14.51
CA ASP A 20 -2.20 -4.43 -14.96
C ASP A 20 -2.09 -5.38 -16.16
N GLU A 21 -3.24 -5.74 -16.72
CA GLU A 21 -3.35 -6.64 -17.88
C GLU A 21 -2.66 -6.08 -19.13
N ASP A 22 -2.58 -4.75 -19.26
CA ASP A 22 -1.92 -4.05 -20.36
C ASP A 22 -0.40 -3.84 -20.10
N GLY A 23 0.11 -4.31 -18.96
CA GLY A 23 1.51 -4.16 -18.57
C GLY A 23 1.86 -2.76 -18.03
N THR A 24 0.86 -1.91 -17.82
CA THR A 24 1.03 -0.55 -17.30
C THR A 24 1.31 -0.60 -15.79
N LEU A 25 2.16 0.30 -15.30
CA LEU A 25 2.46 0.39 -13.87
C LEU A 25 1.28 0.97 -13.09
N CYS A 26 0.76 0.21 -12.13
CA CYS A 26 -0.32 0.60 -11.23
C CYS A 26 0.19 0.64 -9.78
N ALA A 27 -0.44 1.48 -8.96
CA ALA A 27 -0.12 1.62 -7.55
C ALA A 27 -1.25 1.04 -6.68
N VAL A 28 -0.91 0.15 -5.75
CA VAL A 28 -1.83 -0.39 -4.74
C VAL A 28 -1.37 0.06 -3.37
N GLN A 29 -2.22 0.78 -2.63
CA GLN A 29 -1.88 1.22 -1.28
C GLN A 29 -2.00 0.05 -0.29
N LEU A 30 -0.94 -0.17 0.49
CA LEU A 30 -0.87 -1.29 1.44
C LEU A 30 -1.09 -0.87 2.89
N THR A 31 -0.94 0.42 3.20
CA THR A 31 -1.09 0.95 4.57
C THR A 31 -2.03 2.15 4.60
N VAL A 32 -2.65 2.36 5.76
CA VAL A 32 -3.41 3.58 6.06
C VAL A 32 -2.54 4.48 6.94
N ASP A 33 -2.39 5.75 6.57
CA ASP A 33 -1.69 6.75 7.40
C ASP A 33 -2.51 7.00 8.68
N LEU A 34 -1.95 6.76 9.86
CA LEU A 34 -2.65 6.99 11.13
C LEU A 34 -2.56 8.47 11.54
N LYS A 35 -3.31 9.34 10.84
CA LYS A 35 -3.46 10.77 11.16
C LYS A 35 -4.86 11.04 11.75
N PRO A 36 -5.05 12.02 12.67
CA PRO A 36 -6.28 12.19 13.47
C PRO A 36 -7.58 12.47 12.69
N ASN A 37 -7.50 12.71 11.37
CA ASN A 37 -8.60 13.22 10.55
C ASN A 37 -8.87 12.32 9.32
N LEU A 38 -8.39 11.08 9.32
CA LEU A 38 -8.82 10.11 8.31
C LEU A 38 -10.21 9.57 8.70
N PRO A 39 -11.16 9.39 7.75
CA PRO A 39 -12.37 8.62 8.02
C PRO A 39 -12.05 7.15 8.35
#